data_AF-A0A380MWR8-F1
#
_entry.id   AF-A0A380MWR8-F1
#
_cell.length_a   1.000
_cell.length_b   1.000
_cell.length_c   1.000
_cell.angle_alpha   90.00
_cell.angle_beta   90.00
_cell.angle_gamma   90.00
#
_symmetry.space_group_name_H-M   'P 1'
#
loop_
_entity.id
_entity.type
_entity.pdbx_description
1 polymer ?
#
loop_
_entity_poly.entity_id
_entity_poly.type
_entity_poly.pdbx_seq_one_letter_code
_entity_poly.pdbx_strand_id
1 'polypeptide(L)' 'MIYTTNQIERLNKSFKRTLKIRNSMPNVDSVLTLMSKTAIDMGETTYRYPLSRFADSLLFS' A
#
# COMPACT_ATOMS: atom_id res chain seq x y z
N MET A 1 -14.29 -6.08 16.93
CA MET A 1 -12.92 -6.29 16.41
C MET A 1 -12.93 -5.97 14.93
N ILE A 2 -12.24 -4.91 14.51
CA ILE A 2 -12.09 -4.57 13.10
C ILE A 2 -10.93 -5.43 12.57
N TYR A 3 -11.22 -6.59 11.98
CA TYR A 3 -10.23 -7.52 11.40
C TYR A 3 -9.58 -6.97 10.10
N THR A 4 -9.38 -5.66 9.96
CA THR A 4 -8.94 -5.03 8.69
C THR A 4 -7.44 -5.09 8.46
N THR A 5 -6.74 -6.07 9.03
CA THR A 5 -5.31 -6.29 8.73
C THR A 5 -5.06 -6.52 7.24
N ASN A 6 -6.09 -6.88 6.46
CA ASN A 6 -6.02 -7.06 5.02
C ASN A 6 -5.37 -5.87 4.27
N GLN A 7 -5.59 -4.61 4.67
CA GLN A 7 -4.97 -3.50 3.94
C GLN A 7 -3.46 -3.39 4.22
N ILE A 8 -3.05 -3.48 5.50
CA ILE A 8 -1.64 -3.41 5.90
C ILE A 8 -0.87 -4.66 5.44
N GLU A 9 -1.48 -5.84 5.56
CA GLU A 9 -0.90 -7.10 5.09
C GLU A 9 -0.73 -7.10 3.57
N ARG A 10 -1.72 -6.59 2.82
CA ARG A 10 -1.60 -6.45 1.35
C ARG A 10 -0.51 -5.46 0.97
N LEU A 11 -0.40 -4.34 1.68
CA LEU A 11 0.68 -3.37 1.46
C LEU A 11 2.06 -4.01 1.69
N ASN A 12 2.24 -4.70 2.82
CA ASN A 12 3.48 -5.40 3.13
C ASN A 12 3.79 -6.52 2.12
N LYS A 13 2.77 -7.26 1.64
CA LYS A 13 2.93 -8.28 0.60
C LYS A 13 3.41 -7.66 -0.72
N SER A 14 2.89 -6.50 -1.11
CA SER A 14 3.36 -5.77 -2.30
C SER A 14 4.79 -5.29 -2.15
N PHE A 15 5.15 -4.68 -1.01
CA PHE A 15 6.53 -4.28 -0.72
C PHE A 15 7.51 -5.45 -0.80
N LYS A 16 7.18 -6.59 -0.18
CA LYS A 16 8.00 -7.81 -0.26
C LYS A 16 8.14 -8.32 -1.70
N ARG A 17 7.07 -8.27 -2.50
CA ARG A 17 7.12 -8.66 -3.92
C ARG A 17 8.02 -7.74 -4.72
N THR A 18 7.88 -6.42 -4.56
CA THR A 18 8.68 -5.41 -5.26
C THR A 18 10.16 -5.53 -4.92
N LEU A 19 10.49 -5.72 -3.64
CA LEU A 19 11.87 -5.97 -3.22
C LEU A 19 12.40 -7.31 -3.73
N LYS A 20 11.61 -8.38 -3.72
CA LYS A 20 12.07 -9.71 -4.17
C LYS A 20 12.51 -9.73 -5.64
N ILE A 21 11.89 -8.92 -6.49
CA ILE A 21 12.27 -8.80 -7.92
C ILE A 21 13.62 -8.09 -8.06
N ARG A 22 14.00 -7.26 -7.09
CA ARG A 22 15.26 -6.50 -7.08
C ARG A 22 16.28 -7.25 -6.22
N ASN A 23 17.20 -7.98 -6.84
CA ASN A 23 18.24 -8.76 -6.14
C ASN A 23 19.06 -7.93 -5.14
N SER A 24 19.35 -6.68 -5.47
CA SER A 24 20.01 -5.72 -4.60
C SER A 24 19.56 -4.30 -4.92
N MET A 25 19.74 -3.39 -3.96
CA MET A 25 19.44 -1.97 -4.14
C MET A 25 20.72 -1.16 -3.97
N PRO A 26 20.93 -0.12 -4.81
CA PRO A 26 22.19 0.61 -4.85
C PRO A 26 22.40 1.55 -3.64
N ASN A 27 21.33 2.05 -3.03
CA ASN A 27 21.35 2.88 -1.83
C ASN A 27 19.98 2.87 -1.13
N VAL A 28 19.92 3.42 0.10
CA VAL A 28 18.70 3.49 0.91
C VAL A 28 17.64 4.40 0.25
N ASP A 29 18.03 5.52 -0.34
CA ASP A 29 17.11 6.46 -0.99
C ASP A 29 16.36 5.83 -2.17
N SER A 30 17.02 4.92 -2.90
CA SER A 30 16.42 4.15 -3.99
C SER A 30 15.37 3.19 -3.46
N VAL A 31 15.57 2.61 -2.28
CA VAL A 31 14.57 1.76 -1.61
C VAL A 31 13.38 2.61 -1.22
N LEU A 32 13.62 3.77 -0.60
CA LEU A 32 12.55 4.67 -0.19
C LEU A 32 11.73 5.14 -1.39
N THR A 33 12.38 5.51 -2.49
CA THR A 33 11.72 5.93 -3.74
C THR A 33 10.86 4.80 -4.32
N LEU A 34 11.39 3.57 -4.36
CA LEU A 34 10.68 2.41 -4.89
C LEU A 34 9.47 2.03 -4.03
N MET A 35 9.62 2.06 -2.70
CA MET A 35 8.53 1.80 -1.77
C MET A 35 7.47 2.88 -1.84
N SER A 36 7.87 4.15 -1.92
CA SER A 36 6.95 5.28 -2.08
C SER A 36 6.13 5.14 -3.36
N LYS A 37 6.77 4.78 -4.48
CA LYS A 37 6.07 4.52 -5.74
C LYS A 37 5.06 3.37 -5.60
N THR A 38 5.46 2.27 -4.97
CA THR A 38 4.57 1.12 -4.73
C THR A 38 3.36 1.51 -3.86
N ALA A 39 3.57 2.34 -2.83
CA ALA A 39 2.49 2.82 -1.97
C ALA A 39 1.49 3.70 -2.73
N ILE A 40 1.99 4.64 -3.54
CA ILE A 40 1.16 5.51 -4.40
C ILE A 40 0.33 4.66 -5.37
N ASP A 41 0.96 3.71 -6.05
CA ASP A 41 0.28 2.83 -7.01
C ASP A 41 -0.83 2.00 -6.35
N MET A 42 -0.61 1.54 -5.12
CA MET A 42 -1.64 0.83 -4.36
C MET A 42 -2.79 1.76 -3.92
N GLY A 43 -2.49 3.00 -3.56
CA GLY A 43 -3.51 4.03 -3.29
C GLY A 43 -4.44 4.24 -4.48
N GLU A 44 -3.84 4.49 -5.65
CA GLU A 44 -4.53 4.76 -6.92
C GLU A 44 -5.34 3.57 -7.44
N THR A 45 -4.81 2.35 -7.33
CA THR A 45 -5.43 1.17 -7.93
C THR A 45 -6.35 0.42 -6.97
N THR A 46 -5.85 0.14 -5.77
CA THR A 46 -6.43 -0.85 -4.86
C THR A 46 -7.30 -0.19 -3.80
N TYR A 47 -6.89 0.97 -3.29
CA TYR A 47 -7.57 1.69 -2.22
C TYR A 47 -8.38 2.88 -2.71
N ARG A 48 -8.62 2.98 -4.03
CA ARG A 48 -9.39 4.06 -4.67
C ARG A 48 -10.80 4.21 -4.12
N TYR A 49 -11.40 3.11 -3.66
CA TYR A 49 -12.76 3.10 -3.16
C TYR A 49 -12.77 3.18 -1.63
N PRO A 50 -13.65 4.02 -1.05
CA PRO A 50 -13.85 4.03 0.38
C PRO A 50 -14.33 2.64 0.82
N LEU A 51 -13.84 2.20 1.97
CA LEU A 51 -14.32 0.97 2.57
C LEU A 51 -15.83 1.08 2.76
N SER A 52 -16.60 0.07 2.36
CA SER A 52 -18.07 0.13 2.41
C SER A 52 -18.62 0.45 3.80
N ARG A 53 -17.89 0.13 4.87
CA ARG A 53 -18.26 0.48 6.25
C ARG A 53 -18.08 1.96 6.61
N PHE A 54 -17.32 2.71 5.82
CA PHE A 54 -17.08 4.15 5.96
C PHE A 54 -17.73 4.95 4.82
N ALA A 55 -18.51 4.32 3.94
CA ALA A 55 -19.16 5.00 2.83
C ALA A 55 -20.25 5.99 3.31
N ASP A 56 -20.93 5.68 4.42
CA ASP A 56 -21.96 6.55 5.01
C ASP A 56 -21.38 7.61 5.98
N SER A 57 -20.07 7.60 6.24
CA SER A 57 -19.46 8.56 7.14
C SER A 57 -19.12 9.86 6.41
N LEU A 58 -19.73 10.96 6.84
CA LEU A 58 -19.50 12.35 6.37
C LEU A 58 -18.03 12.83 6.47
N LEU A 59 -17.15 12.03 7.06
CA LEU A 59 -15.72 12.34 7.21
C LEU A 59 -14.91 12.13 5.93
N PHE A 60 -15.46 11.44 4.93
CA PHE A 60 -14.75 11.11 3.68
C PHE A 60 -15.54 11.48 2.40
N SER A 61 -16.57 12.34 2.50
CA SER A 61 -17.28 12.91 1.35
C SER A 61 -16.60 14.14 0.77
#